data_AF-A0A7S4M2E2-F1
#
_entry.id   AF-A0A7S4M2E2-F1
#
_cell.length_a   1.000
_cell.length_b   1.000
_cell.length_c   1.000
_cell.angle_alpha   90.00
_cell.angle_beta   90.00
_cell.angle_gamma   90.00
#
_symmetry.space_group_name_H-M   'P 1'
#
loop_
_entity.id
_entity.type
_entity.pdbx_description
1 polymer ?
#
loop_
_entity_poly.entity_id
_entity_poly.type
_entity_poly.pdbx_seq_one_letter_code
_entity_poly.pdbx_strand_id
1 'polypeptide(L)'
;MKDPKKMQEYMLQMGEYSARQQLKLASMEAEVRENQAVTATMNTYSEEKRKLQNMAEKLSFSIGAQELGSLSSEDAEKVAEIQRSLGVTPRGSIKAENVRQVRLFKELQSTRLGIIFHQNTPAELGDVSSDQTPRAAGQQPVVIPVIKVLDKSGIAGNAVNLHEGDQVLSVNGKAALSNIQAVQMLREAVGEVVLAVRETPLSKTPRNMGGGAPVGGMQPLKGGMVPLSQQK
;
A
#
# COMPACT_ATOMS: atom_id res chain seq x y z
N MET A 1 71.45 8.44 51.11
CA MET A 1 70.23 9.27 51.27
C MET A 1 69.72 9.61 49.88
N LYS A 2 68.46 9.29 49.55
CA LYS A 2 67.86 9.66 48.25
C LYS A 2 67.86 11.19 48.14
N ASP A 3 68.33 11.72 47.01
CA ASP A 3 68.39 13.17 46.77
C ASP A 3 67.04 13.83 47.05
N PRO A 4 66.93 14.71 48.08
CA PRO A 4 65.66 15.32 48.46
C PRO A 4 65.10 16.20 47.34
N LYS A 5 65.97 16.79 46.51
CA LYS A 5 65.57 17.57 45.33
C LYS A 5 64.85 16.72 44.28
N LYS A 6 65.33 15.51 43.98
CA LYS A 6 64.67 14.59 43.03
C LYS A 6 63.32 14.10 43.53
N MET A 7 63.18 13.92 44.85
CA MET A 7 61.90 13.56 45.46
C MET A 7 60.89 14.70 45.36
N GLN A 8 61.34 15.94 45.59
CA GLN A 8 60.50 17.13 45.48
C GLN A 8 60.02 17.35 44.03
N GLU A 9 60.91 17.16 43.05
CA GLU A 9 60.59 17.28 41.63
C GLU A 9 59.59 16.21 41.18
N TYR A 10 59.75 14.96 41.65
CA TYR A 10 58.78 13.89 41.40
C TYR A 10 57.41 14.19 42.02
N MET A 11 57.36 14.69 43.26
CA MET A 11 56.10 15.09 43.90
C MET A 11 55.40 16.21 43.14
N LEU A 12 56.17 17.18 42.63
CA LEU A 12 55.63 18.28 41.82
C LEU A 12 55.05 17.76 40.50
N GLN A 13 55.78 16.89 39.81
CA GLN A 13 55.33 16.27 38.55
C GLN A 13 54.06 15.43 38.73
N MET A 14 53.97 14.68 39.83
CA MET A 14 52.76 13.91 40.16
C MET A 14 51.58 14.82 40.52
N GLY A 15 51.84 15.95 41.20
CA GLY A 15 50.84 16.97 41.49
C GLY A 15 50.29 17.62 40.20
N GLU A 16 51.16 17.98 39.27
CA GLU A 16 50.77 18.53 37.97
C GLU A 16 49.97 17.53 37.13
N TYR A 17 50.38 16.27 37.11
CA TYR A 17 49.65 15.20 36.42
C TYR A 17 48.24 15.01 36.99
N SER A 18 48.11 15.01 38.32
CA SER A 18 46.83 14.92 39.01
C SER A 18 45.91 16.12 38.69
N ALA A 19 46.44 17.34 38.72
CA ALA A 19 45.70 18.55 38.39
C ALA A 19 45.20 18.55 36.93
N ARG A 20 46.03 18.11 35.98
CA ARG A 20 45.63 18.00 34.56
C ARG A 20 44.53 16.95 34.36
N GLN A 21 44.60 15.82 35.07
CA GLN A 21 43.55 14.81 35.03
C GLN A 21 42.22 15.34 35.58
N GLN A 22 42.25 16.08 36.70
CA GLN A 22 41.04 16.67 37.28
C GLN A 22 40.40 17.70 36.34
N LEU A 23 41.20 18.55 35.69
CA LEU A 23 40.69 19.51 34.69
C LEU A 23 40.08 18.81 33.47
N LYS A 24 40.68 17.71 33.01
CA LYS A 24 40.14 16.91 31.91
C LYS A 24 38.80 16.27 32.28
N LEU A 25 38.69 15.70 33.48
CA LEU A 25 37.42 15.14 33.98
C LEU A 25 36.36 16.23 34.11
N ALA A 26 36.70 17.39 34.71
CA ALA A 26 35.79 18.52 34.84
C ALA A 26 35.31 19.06 33.48
N SER A 27 36.15 19.05 32.45
CA SER A 27 35.75 19.45 31.09
C SER A 27 34.76 18.48 30.45
N MET A 28 34.89 17.17 30.72
CA MET A 28 34.01 16.14 30.16
C MET A 28 32.68 16.03 30.92
N GLU A 29 32.62 16.44 32.19
CA GLU A 29 31.39 16.38 32.99
C GLU A 29 30.25 17.22 32.40
N ALA A 30 30.56 18.38 31.80
CA ALA A 30 29.56 19.23 31.17
C ALA A 30 28.91 18.55 29.95
N GLU A 31 29.73 17.96 29.07
CA GLU A 31 29.27 17.24 27.88
C GLU A 31 28.48 15.99 28.25
N VAL A 32 28.92 15.24 29.28
CA VAL A 32 28.21 14.06 29.76
C VAL A 32 26.84 14.44 30.33
N ARG A 33 26.76 15.53 31.10
CA ARG A 33 25.49 16.04 31.65
C ARG A 33 24.53 16.48 30.54
N GLU A 34 25.04 17.16 29.52
CA GLU A 34 24.22 17.58 28.37
C GLU A 34 23.70 16.38 27.57
N ASN A 35 24.56 15.39 27.28
CA ASN A 35 24.17 14.16 26.59
C ASN A 35 23.13 13.35 27.39
N GLN A 36 23.26 13.32 28.72
CA GLN A 36 22.26 12.70 29.60
C GLN A 36 20.92 13.44 29.54
N ALA A 37 20.92 14.78 29.51
CA ALA A 37 19.71 15.58 29.39
C ALA A 37 19.01 15.37 28.04
N VAL A 38 19.77 15.35 26.93
CA VAL A 38 19.25 15.07 25.59
C VAL A 38 18.63 13.66 25.54
N THR A 39 19.29 12.67 26.13
CA THR A 39 18.75 11.29 26.18
C THR A 39 17.44 11.22 26.97
N ALA A 40 17.34 11.96 28.08
CA ALA A 40 16.10 12.05 28.86
C ALA A 40 14.96 12.66 28.03
N THR A 41 15.21 13.75 27.29
CA THR A 41 14.19 14.36 26.42
C THR A 41 13.79 13.46 25.25
N MET A 42 14.72 12.68 24.71
CA MET A 42 14.43 11.73 23.63
C MET A 42 13.48 10.62 24.11
N ASN A 43 13.70 10.12 25.34
CA ASN A 43 12.83 9.13 25.95
C ASN A 43 11.41 9.67 26.18
N THR A 44 11.26 10.91 26.68
CA THR A 44 9.93 11.52 26.86
C THR A 44 9.19 11.69 25.54
N TYR A 45 9.87 12.15 24.49
CA TYR A 45 9.27 12.29 23.16
C TYR A 45 8.90 10.94 22.53
N SER A 46 9.68 9.90 22.78
CA SER A 46 9.37 8.53 22.34
C SER A 46 8.08 8.00 22.99
N GLU A 47 7.91 8.24 24.30
CA GLU A 47 6.70 7.86 25.02
C GLU A 47 5.46 8.65 24.55
N GLU A 48 5.60 9.96 24.35
CA GLU A 48 4.53 10.80 23.80
C GLU A 48 4.15 10.36 22.39
N LYS A 49 5.13 10.06 21.53
CA LYS A 49 4.89 9.52 20.20
C LYS A 49 4.12 8.20 20.28
N ARG A 50 4.46 7.30 21.19
CA ARG A 50 3.73 6.03 21.39
C ARG A 50 2.31 6.27 21.88
N LYS A 51 2.11 7.22 22.80
CA LYS A 51 0.77 7.62 23.27
C LYS A 51 -0.06 8.22 22.13
N LEU A 52 0.52 9.10 21.32
CA LEU A 52 -0.13 9.69 20.15
C LEU A 52 -0.43 8.67 19.07
N GLN A 53 0.44 7.68 18.83
CA GLN A 53 0.16 6.56 17.93
C GLN A 53 -0.99 5.70 18.45
N ASN A 54 -1.01 5.35 19.74
CA ASN A 54 -2.12 4.61 20.35
C ASN A 54 -3.43 5.41 20.32
N MET A 55 -3.37 6.73 20.53
CA MET A 55 -4.54 7.60 20.39
C MET A 55 -4.99 7.72 18.93
N ALA A 56 -4.06 7.77 17.96
CA ALA A 56 -4.37 7.77 16.54
C ALA A 56 -4.98 6.44 16.08
N GLU A 57 -4.52 5.31 16.62
CA GLU A 57 -5.14 3.99 16.39
C GLU A 57 -6.56 3.93 16.98
N LYS A 58 -6.76 4.47 18.19
CA LYS A 58 -8.10 4.56 18.82
C LYS A 58 -9.03 5.54 18.13
N LEU A 59 -8.50 6.67 17.63
CA LEU A 59 -9.24 7.68 16.87
C LEU A 59 -9.41 7.29 15.40
N SER A 60 -8.65 6.31 14.91
CA SER A 60 -8.94 5.62 13.66
C SER A 60 -10.15 4.72 13.86
N PHE A 61 -11.28 5.37 14.11
CA PHE A 61 -12.62 4.82 14.18
C PHE A 61 -13.03 4.42 12.76
N SER A 62 -12.38 3.40 12.21
CA SER A 62 -13.00 2.61 11.16
C SER A 62 -13.94 1.65 11.86
N ILE A 63 -15.19 2.09 12.08
CA ILE A 63 -16.28 1.14 12.28
C ILE A 63 -16.19 0.19 11.09
N GLY A 64 -15.83 -1.06 11.35
CA GLY A 64 -15.79 -2.08 10.31
C GLY A 64 -17.20 -2.25 9.74
N ALA A 65 -17.32 -2.67 8.48
CA ALA A 65 -18.63 -2.97 7.90
C ALA A 65 -19.48 -3.95 8.77
N GLN A 66 -18.83 -4.75 9.62
CA GLN A 66 -19.48 -5.62 10.60
C GLN A 66 -20.13 -4.87 11.78
N GLU A 67 -19.53 -3.79 12.27
CA GLU A 67 -20.07 -3.00 13.38
C GLU A 67 -21.20 -2.06 12.90
N LEU A 68 -21.14 -1.56 11.66
CA LEU A 68 -22.26 -0.86 11.01
C LEU A 68 -23.52 -1.74 10.90
N GLY A 69 -23.35 -3.06 10.77
CA GLY A 69 -24.47 -4.01 10.75
C GLY A 69 -25.15 -4.23 12.10
N SER A 70 -24.51 -3.82 13.20
CA SER A 70 -25.05 -3.92 14.57
C SER A 70 -25.74 -2.64 15.07
N LEU A 71 -25.64 -1.55 14.30
CA LEU A 71 -26.25 -0.26 14.65
C LEU A 71 -27.72 -0.22 14.23
N SER A 72 -28.51 0.51 15.00
CA SER A 72 -29.89 0.82 14.61
C SER A 72 -29.90 1.66 13.32
N SER A 73 -30.99 1.58 12.54
CA SER A 73 -31.10 2.32 11.28
C SER A 73 -30.89 3.84 11.46
N GLU A 74 -31.32 4.40 12.59
CA GLU A 74 -31.16 5.82 12.90
C GLU A 74 -29.72 6.19 13.27
N ASP A 75 -29.02 5.32 14.00
CA ASP A 75 -27.63 5.57 14.40
C ASP A 75 -26.69 5.43 13.21
N ALA A 76 -26.96 4.51 12.29
CA ALA A 76 -26.22 4.36 11.05
C ALA A 76 -26.34 5.61 10.14
N GLU A 77 -27.53 6.23 10.08
CA GLU A 77 -27.74 7.47 9.31
C GLU A 77 -26.99 8.66 9.91
N LYS A 78 -27.04 8.84 11.23
CA LYS A 78 -26.30 9.92 11.92
C LYS A 78 -24.80 9.77 11.73
N VAL A 79 -24.28 8.55 11.83
CA VAL A 79 -22.87 8.26 11.57
C VAL A 79 -22.50 8.57 10.12
N ALA A 80 -23.36 8.23 9.15
CA ALA A 80 -23.14 8.53 7.73
C ALA A 80 -23.22 10.03 7.40
N GLU A 81 -24.02 10.79 8.15
CA GLU A 81 -24.12 12.26 8.01
C GLU A 81 -22.89 12.96 8.60
N ILE A 82 -22.46 12.56 9.80
CA ILE A 82 -21.23 13.06 10.43
C ILE A 82 -20.01 12.76 9.54
N GLN A 83 -19.94 11.54 9.00
CA GLN A 83 -18.90 11.13 8.05
C GLN A 83 -18.89 11.98 6.77
N ARG A 84 -20.06 12.31 6.22
CA ARG A 84 -20.17 13.25 5.08
C ARG A 84 -19.70 14.66 5.44
N SER A 85 -20.09 15.19 6.60
CA SER A 85 -19.73 16.54 7.04
C SER A 85 -18.23 16.71 7.30
N LEU A 86 -17.56 15.63 7.73
CA LEU A 86 -16.12 15.60 7.98
C LEU A 86 -15.29 15.22 6.74
N GLY A 87 -15.95 14.98 5.59
CA GLY A 87 -15.30 14.49 4.38
C GLY A 87 -14.75 13.06 4.50
N VAL A 88 -15.08 12.35 5.57
CA VAL A 88 -14.61 10.99 5.84
C VAL A 88 -15.58 10.02 5.21
N THR A 89 -15.34 9.58 3.98
CA THR A 89 -16.09 8.43 3.43
C THR A 89 -15.85 7.21 4.31
N PRO A 90 -16.88 6.42 4.68
CA PRO A 90 -16.65 5.17 5.41
C PRO A 90 -15.61 4.35 4.66
N ARG A 91 -14.52 3.98 5.35
CA ARG A 91 -13.52 3.06 4.79
C ARG A 91 -14.27 1.82 4.30
N GLY A 92 -14.44 1.71 2.98
CA GLY A 92 -15.10 0.56 2.35
C GLY A 92 -16.56 0.74 1.93
N SER A 93 -17.22 1.91 2.06
CA SER A 93 -18.51 2.11 1.39
C SER A 93 -18.28 2.54 -0.06
N ILE A 94 -18.27 1.56 -0.95
CA ILE A 94 -18.12 1.85 -2.37
C ILE A 94 -19.50 2.23 -2.93
N LYS A 95 -19.83 3.52 -2.89
CA LYS A 95 -21.00 4.08 -3.58
C LYS A 95 -20.65 4.51 -5.00
N ALA A 96 -20.06 3.61 -5.81
CA ALA A 96 -19.82 3.89 -7.22
C ALA A 96 -20.84 3.12 -8.07
N GLU A 97 -21.41 3.79 -9.08
CA GLU A 97 -22.55 3.30 -9.89
C GLU A 97 -22.25 2.03 -10.72
N ASN A 98 -21.02 1.51 -10.70
CA ASN A 98 -20.57 0.36 -11.50
C ASN A 98 -19.79 -0.69 -10.69
N VAL A 99 -20.20 -0.91 -9.43
CA VAL A 99 -19.53 -1.84 -8.52
C VAL A 99 -20.32 -3.12 -8.43
N ARG A 100 -19.64 -4.23 -8.69
CA ARG A 100 -20.20 -5.58 -8.61
C ARG A 100 -19.49 -6.40 -7.56
N GLN A 101 -20.24 -7.32 -6.97
CA GLN A 101 -19.71 -8.28 -6.02
C GLN A 101 -19.37 -9.58 -6.74
N VAL A 102 -18.14 -10.06 -6.55
CA VAL A 102 -17.67 -11.35 -7.05
C VAL A 102 -17.40 -12.25 -5.86
N ARG A 103 -17.98 -13.45 -5.87
CA ARG A 103 -17.75 -14.47 -4.86
C ARG A 103 -16.85 -15.55 -5.43
N LEU A 104 -15.75 -15.81 -4.76
CA LEU A 104 -14.81 -16.89 -5.05
C LEU A 104 -14.75 -17.82 -3.84
N PHE A 105 -14.38 -19.08 -4.04
CA PHE A 105 -14.20 -20.01 -2.94
C PHE A 105 -12.78 -20.58 -2.96
N LYS A 106 -12.09 -20.49 -1.82
CA LYS A 106 -10.71 -20.91 -1.66
C LYS A 106 -10.60 -21.92 -0.50
N GLU A 107 -10.47 -23.19 -0.83
CA GLU A 107 -10.44 -24.28 0.17
C GLU A 107 -9.26 -24.18 1.14
N LEU A 108 -8.04 -24.00 0.61
CA LEU A 108 -6.82 -23.94 1.40
C LEU A 108 -6.09 -22.62 1.19
N GLN A 109 -5.39 -22.14 2.21
CA GLN A 109 -4.60 -20.91 2.13
C GLN A 109 -3.53 -20.94 1.02
N SER A 110 -2.96 -22.12 0.74
CA SER A 110 -1.97 -22.37 -0.32
C SER A 110 -2.54 -22.34 -1.73
N THR A 111 -3.86 -22.48 -1.89
CA THR A 111 -4.52 -22.50 -3.20
C THR A 111 -4.41 -21.14 -3.86
N ARG A 112 -3.94 -21.08 -5.10
CA ARG A 112 -3.81 -19.82 -5.83
C ARG A 112 -5.14 -19.42 -6.45
N LEU A 113 -5.57 -18.18 -6.21
CA LEU A 113 -6.74 -17.62 -6.92
C LEU A 113 -6.45 -17.34 -8.39
N GLY A 114 -5.20 -17.05 -8.76
CA GLY A 114 -4.84 -16.75 -10.16
C GLY A 114 -5.10 -15.30 -10.58
N ILE A 115 -5.16 -14.35 -9.65
CA ILE A 115 -5.33 -12.92 -9.97
C ILE A 115 -3.95 -12.25 -10.03
N ILE A 116 -3.63 -11.61 -11.15
CA ILE A 116 -2.38 -10.88 -11.35
C ILE A 116 -2.72 -9.40 -11.51
N PHE A 117 -2.14 -8.54 -10.68
CA PHE A 117 -2.35 -7.09 -10.74
C PHE A 117 -1.31 -6.40 -11.62
N HIS A 118 -1.67 -5.23 -12.15
CA HIS A 118 -0.69 -4.30 -12.72
C HIS A 118 0.29 -3.84 -11.64
N GLN A 119 1.58 -3.72 -11.96
CA GLN A 119 2.59 -3.25 -10.99
C GLN A 119 2.33 -1.80 -10.56
N ASN A 120 1.98 -0.95 -11.53
CA ASN A 120 1.61 0.46 -11.35
C ASN A 120 0.21 0.70 -11.90
N THR A 121 -0.51 1.69 -11.37
CA THR A 121 -1.80 2.10 -11.94
C THR A 121 -1.59 2.61 -13.37
N PRO A 122 -2.33 2.06 -14.36
CA PRO A 122 -2.26 2.54 -15.74
C PRO A 122 -2.52 4.05 -15.84
N ALA A 123 -1.78 4.75 -16.70
CA ALA A 123 -1.90 6.21 -16.86
C ALA A 123 -3.31 6.64 -17.28
N GLU A 124 -4.01 5.78 -18.04
CA GLU A 124 -5.40 5.93 -18.47
C GLU A 124 -6.41 5.93 -17.30
N LEU A 125 -5.99 5.45 -16.12
CA LEU A 125 -6.75 5.46 -14.86
C LEU A 125 -6.22 6.48 -13.85
N GLY A 126 -5.26 7.32 -14.26
CA GLY A 126 -4.58 8.30 -13.41
C GLY A 126 -5.45 9.49 -12.98
N ASP A 127 -6.68 9.62 -13.50
CA ASP A 127 -7.64 10.63 -13.02
C ASP A 127 -8.32 10.14 -11.72
N VAL A 128 -7.56 10.29 -10.62
CA VAL A 128 -8.00 9.98 -9.25
C VAL A 128 -8.84 11.11 -8.64
N SER A 129 -9.26 12.13 -9.41
CA SER A 129 -10.07 13.26 -8.92
C SER A 129 -11.39 12.83 -8.28
N SER A 130 -11.89 11.64 -8.62
CA SER A 130 -13.09 11.03 -8.03
C SER A 130 -12.84 10.24 -6.74
N ASP A 131 -11.58 9.97 -6.36
CA ASP A 131 -11.22 9.34 -5.09
C ASP A 131 -11.17 10.41 -3.99
N GLN A 132 -12.29 10.60 -3.30
CA GLN A 132 -12.45 11.57 -2.21
C GLN A 132 -11.86 11.09 -0.87
N THR A 133 -11.06 10.02 -0.84
CA THR A 133 -10.49 9.53 0.42
C THR A 133 -9.53 10.56 1.05
N PRO A 134 -9.80 11.04 2.28
CA PRO A 134 -8.88 11.96 2.96
C PRO A 134 -7.58 11.23 3.30
N ARG A 135 -6.43 11.75 2.85
CA ARG A 135 -5.11 11.15 3.12
C ARG A 135 -4.22 12.14 3.85
N ALA A 136 -3.76 11.74 5.03
CA ALA A 136 -2.79 12.51 5.80
C ALA A 136 -1.42 12.46 5.09
N ALA A 137 -0.85 13.65 4.87
CA ALA A 137 0.52 13.88 4.39
C ALA A 137 0.83 13.45 2.94
N GLY A 138 0.66 14.39 2.02
CA GLY A 138 1.35 14.43 0.73
C GLY A 138 0.71 13.60 -0.38
N GLN A 139 0.83 14.11 -1.59
CA GLN A 139 0.41 13.48 -2.85
C GLN A 139 1.23 12.19 -3.10
N GLN A 140 0.96 11.12 -2.36
CA GLN A 140 1.46 9.82 -2.75
C GLN A 140 0.64 9.30 -3.94
N PRO A 141 1.28 8.82 -5.02
CA PRO A 141 0.56 8.30 -6.17
C PRO A 141 -0.29 7.10 -5.73
N VAL A 142 -1.60 7.22 -5.94
CA VAL A 142 -2.57 6.18 -5.55
C VAL A 142 -2.35 4.98 -6.45
N VAL A 143 -1.86 3.88 -5.86
CA VAL A 143 -1.75 2.61 -6.58
C VAL A 143 -3.07 1.85 -6.44
N ILE A 144 -3.93 2.04 -7.42
CA ILE A 144 -5.19 1.34 -7.58
C ILE A 144 -4.92 -0.13 -7.98
N PRO A 145 -5.48 -1.13 -7.26
CA PRO A 145 -5.37 -2.53 -7.64
C PRO A 145 -6.21 -2.86 -8.86
N VAL A 146 -5.58 -2.89 -10.03
CA VAL A 146 -6.21 -3.24 -11.32
C VAL A 146 -5.74 -4.61 -11.75
N ILE A 147 -6.68 -5.50 -12.05
CA ILE A 147 -6.40 -6.85 -12.56
C ILE A 147 -5.79 -6.71 -13.95
N LYS A 148 -4.57 -7.21 -14.10
CA LYS A 148 -3.87 -7.27 -15.40
C LYS A 148 -4.23 -8.55 -16.15
N VAL A 149 -4.20 -9.68 -15.44
CA VAL A 149 -4.42 -11.01 -16.00
C VAL A 149 -5.16 -11.88 -15.01
N LEU A 150 -6.07 -12.71 -15.52
CA LEU A 150 -6.67 -13.83 -14.79
C LEU A 150 -6.08 -15.14 -15.32
N ASP A 151 -5.34 -15.84 -14.46
CA ASP A 151 -4.80 -17.16 -14.76
C ASP A 151 -5.94 -18.17 -14.86
N LYS A 152 -6.13 -18.75 -16.05
CA LYS A 152 -7.18 -19.75 -16.35
C LYS A 152 -7.08 -21.01 -15.50
N SER A 153 -5.88 -21.32 -14.99
CA SER A 153 -5.67 -22.46 -14.08
C SER A 153 -6.09 -22.15 -12.63
N GLY A 154 -6.28 -20.86 -12.29
CA GLY A 154 -6.71 -20.41 -10.98
C GLY A 154 -8.24 -20.30 -10.85
N ILE A 155 -8.71 -20.24 -9.60
CA ILE A 155 -10.15 -20.11 -9.26
C ILE A 155 -10.77 -18.87 -9.94
N ALA A 156 -10.04 -17.76 -9.96
CA ALA A 156 -10.51 -16.49 -10.51
C ALA A 156 -10.63 -16.51 -12.03
N GLY A 157 -9.87 -17.36 -12.74
CA GLY A 157 -9.94 -17.48 -14.20
C GLY A 157 -11.25 -18.08 -14.72
N ASN A 158 -11.99 -18.77 -13.86
CA ASN A 158 -13.28 -19.38 -14.19
C ASN A 158 -14.48 -18.58 -13.65
N ALA A 159 -14.24 -17.41 -13.02
CA ALA A 159 -15.29 -16.60 -12.44
C ALA A 159 -15.99 -15.75 -13.51
N VAL A 160 -17.29 -15.97 -13.73
CA VAL A 160 -18.09 -15.31 -14.77
C VAL A 160 -18.15 -13.78 -14.61
N ASN A 161 -18.09 -13.30 -13.37
CA ASN A 161 -18.28 -11.87 -13.06
C ASN A 161 -16.95 -11.14 -12.75
N LEU A 162 -15.81 -11.75 -13.04
CA LEU A 162 -14.49 -11.18 -12.82
C LEU A 162 -13.73 -11.11 -14.14
N HIS A 163 -13.23 -9.93 -14.49
CA HIS A 163 -12.60 -9.69 -15.77
C HIS A 163 -11.23 -9.04 -15.58
N GLU A 164 -10.35 -9.27 -16.56
CA GLU A 164 -9.13 -8.47 -16.69
C GLU A 164 -9.52 -7.00 -16.86
N GLY A 165 -8.71 -6.08 -16.36
CA GLY A 165 -9.00 -4.65 -16.30
C GLY A 165 -9.90 -4.23 -15.13
N ASP A 166 -10.49 -5.15 -14.37
CA ASP A 166 -11.28 -4.77 -13.20
C ASP A 166 -10.43 -4.15 -12.10
N GLN A 167 -10.98 -3.11 -11.47
CA GLN A 167 -10.42 -2.53 -10.27
C GLN A 167 -10.97 -3.24 -9.04
N VAL A 168 -10.09 -3.79 -8.21
CA VAL A 168 -10.47 -4.37 -6.91
C VAL A 168 -10.50 -3.25 -5.88
N LEU A 169 -11.65 -3.07 -5.26
CA LEU A 169 -11.91 -2.01 -4.29
C LEU A 169 -11.92 -2.53 -2.86
N SER A 170 -12.42 -3.74 -2.64
CA SER A 170 -12.36 -4.41 -1.34
C SER A 170 -12.31 -5.93 -1.46
N VAL A 171 -11.78 -6.57 -0.41
CA VAL A 171 -11.73 -8.02 -0.21
C VAL A 171 -12.34 -8.33 1.15
N ASN A 172 -13.38 -9.16 1.21
CA ASN A 172 -14.13 -9.51 2.41
C ASN A 172 -14.57 -8.28 3.22
N GLY A 173 -15.04 -7.23 2.53
CA GLY A 173 -15.46 -5.97 3.14
C GLY A 173 -14.33 -5.03 3.58
N LYS A 174 -13.06 -5.44 3.45
CA LYS A 174 -11.89 -4.60 3.76
C LYS A 174 -11.37 -3.89 2.51
N ALA A 175 -11.23 -2.57 2.57
CA ALA A 175 -10.77 -1.77 1.44
C ALA A 175 -9.35 -2.16 0.99
N ALA A 176 -9.17 -2.34 -0.32
CA ALA A 176 -7.90 -2.64 -0.95
C ALA A 176 -7.23 -1.33 -1.40
N LEU A 177 -6.35 -0.77 -0.56
CA LEU A 177 -5.75 0.56 -0.80
C LEU A 177 -4.49 0.52 -1.67
N SER A 178 -3.94 -0.68 -1.90
CA SER A 178 -2.77 -0.90 -2.76
C SER A 178 -2.75 -2.32 -3.31
N ASN A 179 -1.96 -2.54 -4.36
CA ASN A 179 -1.66 -3.87 -4.89
C ASN A 179 -1.16 -4.84 -3.82
N ILE A 180 -0.20 -4.39 -3.00
CA ILE A 180 0.42 -5.23 -1.96
C ILE A 180 -0.63 -5.66 -0.94
N GLN A 181 -1.45 -4.70 -0.48
CA GLN A 181 -2.51 -4.98 0.48
C GLN A 181 -3.56 -5.94 -0.11
N ALA A 182 -3.99 -5.72 -1.36
CA ALA A 182 -4.94 -6.61 -2.03
C ALA A 182 -4.41 -8.04 -2.13
N VAL A 183 -3.15 -8.19 -2.56
CA VAL A 183 -2.49 -9.51 -2.66
C VAL A 183 -2.39 -10.18 -1.30
N GLN A 184 -2.02 -9.44 -0.26
CA GLN A 184 -1.92 -9.98 1.09
C GLN A 184 -3.29 -10.49 1.59
N MET A 185 -4.35 -9.69 1.45
CA MET A 185 -5.71 -10.09 1.83
C MET A 185 -6.17 -11.35 1.08
N LEU A 186 -5.88 -11.46 -0.23
CA LEU A 186 -6.23 -12.63 -1.05
C LEU A 186 -5.42 -13.89 -0.67
N ARG A 187 -4.16 -13.72 -0.27
CA ARG A 187 -3.31 -14.83 0.21
C ARG A 187 -3.79 -15.35 1.56
N GLU A 188 -4.21 -14.46 2.46
CA GLU A 188 -4.67 -14.82 3.80
C GLU A 188 -6.10 -15.37 3.81
N ALA A 189 -6.95 -14.99 2.85
CA ALA A 189 -8.32 -15.45 2.79
C ALA A 189 -8.42 -16.98 2.62
N VAL A 190 -9.37 -17.60 3.32
CA VAL A 190 -9.73 -19.02 3.22
C VAL A 190 -11.25 -19.10 3.35
N GLY A 191 -11.87 -20.04 2.62
CA GLY A 191 -13.32 -20.14 2.49
C GLY A 191 -13.87 -19.19 1.43
N GLU A 192 -15.00 -18.56 1.73
CA GLU A 192 -15.62 -17.60 0.82
C GLU A 192 -14.83 -16.29 0.77
N VAL A 193 -14.46 -15.88 -0.45
CA VAL A 193 -13.77 -14.63 -0.75
C VAL A 193 -14.70 -13.74 -1.55
N VAL A 194 -15.09 -12.62 -0.95
CA VAL A 194 -15.99 -11.63 -1.54
C VAL A 194 -15.18 -10.43 -2.01
N LEU A 195 -15.13 -10.21 -3.32
CA LEU A 195 -14.51 -9.04 -3.93
C LEU A 195 -15.58 -8.02 -4.28
N ALA A 196 -15.35 -6.75 -3.96
CA ALA A 196 -16.05 -5.65 -4.62
C ALA A 196 -15.14 -5.12 -5.72
N VAL A 197 -15.60 -5.22 -6.97
CA VAL A 197 -14.85 -4.80 -8.15
C VAL A 197 -15.62 -3.78 -8.95
N ARG A 198 -14.90 -2.86 -9.58
CA ARG A 198 -15.45 -1.85 -10.49
C ARG A 198 -14.90 -2.08 -11.88
N GLU A 199 -15.79 -2.03 -12.86
CA GLU A 199 -15.38 -2.05 -14.26
C GLU A 199 -14.56 -0.79 -14.58
N THR A 200 -13.44 -0.96 -15.27
CA THR A 200 -12.66 0.17 -15.78
C THR A 200 -12.66 0.16 -17.31
N PRO A 201 -12.34 1.27 -17.99
CA PRO A 201 -12.22 1.29 -19.45
C PRO A 201 -11.27 0.23 -20.04
N LEU A 202 -10.36 -0.31 -19.22
CA LEU A 202 -9.44 -1.39 -19.60
C LEU A 202 -10.13 -2.76 -19.71
N SER A 203 -11.27 -2.96 -19.06
CA SER A 203 -11.96 -4.25 -19.00
C SER A 203 -12.41 -4.78 -20.37
N LYS A 204 -12.60 -3.87 -21.33
CA LYS A 204 -13.09 -4.16 -22.68
C LYS A 204 -11.98 -4.36 -23.70
N THR A 205 -10.71 -4.38 -23.29
CA THR A 205 -9.60 -4.58 -24.22
C THR A 205 -9.35 -6.07 -24.45
N PRO A 206 -9.62 -6.63 -25.65
CA PRO A 206 -9.28 -8.01 -25.95
C PRO A 206 -7.76 -8.12 -26.09
N ARG A 207 -7.09 -8.72 -25.10
CA ARG A 207 -5.67 -9.08 -25.19
C ARG A 207 -5.48 -10.57 -25.43
N ASN A 208 -5.87 -11.04 -26.62
CA ASN A 208 -5.14 -12.08 -27.37
C ASN A 208 -5.76 -12.28 -28.77
N MET A 209 -5.38 -11.47 -29.75
CA MET A 209 -5.18 -11.99 -31.10
C MET A 209 -3.68 -11.96 -31.33
N GLY A 210 -3.09 -13.14 -31.48
CA GLY A 210 -1.67 -13.32 -31.61
C GLY A 210 -1.10 -12.42 -32.69
N GLY A 211 -0.10 -11.61 -32.31
CA GLY A 211 0.75 -10.88 -33.25
C GLY A 211 1.71 -11.83 -33.94
N GLY A 212 1.19 -12.74 -34.76
CA GLY A 212 1.85 -13.06 -36.01
C GLY A 212 1.89 -11.76 -36.82
N ALA A 213 3.09 -11.34 -37.21
CA ALA A 213 3.29 -10.15 -38.01
C ALA A 213 2.36 -10.14 -39.23
N PRO A 214 1.60 -9.06 -39.50
CA PRO A 214 1.02 -8.89 -40.82
C PRO A 214 2.17 -8.57 -41.76
N VAL A 215 2.50 -9.55 -42.60
CA VAL A 215 3.33 -9.37 -43.79
C VAL A 215 2.78 -8.17 -44.55
N GLY A 216 3.62 -7.15 -44.74
CA GLY A 216 3.29 -5.97 -45.51
C GLY A 216 2.76 -6.38 -46.89
N GLY A 217 1.48 -6.10 -47.12
CA GLY A 217 0.82 -6.21 -48.42
C GLY A 217 1.39 -5.17 -49.37
N MET A 218 2.56 -5.47 -49.91
CA MET A 218 3.17 -4.78 -51.03
C MET A 218 2.41 -5.23 -52.28
N GLN A 219 1.50 -4.39 -52.78
CA GLN A 219 0.86 -4.59 -54.08
C GLN A 219 1.95 -4.65 -55.17
N PRO A 220 1.97 -5.68 -56.03
CA PRO A 220 2.50 -5.52 -57.37
C PRO A 220 1.37 -5.16 -58.32
N LEU A 221 1.61 -4.08 -59.06
CA LEU A 221 0.86 -3.66 -60.22
C LEU A 221 0.76 -4.75 -61.29
N LYS A 222 -0.41 -4.76 -61.95
CA LYS A 222 -0.66 -5.09 -63.37
C LYS A 222 -0.02 -6.36 -63.97
N GLY A 223 -0.90 -7.23 -64.46
CA GLY A 223 -0.70 -7.86 -65.77
C GLY A 223 -1.22 -9.28 -65.91
N GLY A 224 -2.25 -9.47 -66.75
CA GLY A 224 -2.34 -10.66 -67.60
C GLY A 224 -3.39 -11.72 -67.26
N MET A 225 -4.32 -11.87 -68.21
CA MET A 225 -4.93 -13.13 -68.68
C MET A 225 -5.99 -13.83 -67.82
N VAL A 226 -7.23 -13.70 -68.28
CA VAL A 226 -8.35 -14.61 -68.04
C VAL A 226 -8.26 -15.77 -69.05
N PRO A 227 -8.36 -17.05 -68.64
CA PRO A 227 -8.77 -18.11 -69.55
C PRO A 227 -10.28 -18.34 -69.45
N LEU A 228 -10.91 -18.25 -70.61
CA LEU A 228 -12.30 -18.57 -70.90
C LEU A 228 -12.48 -20.09 -71.02
N SER A 229 -13.69 -20.58 -70.77
CA SER A 229 -14.21 -21.95 -70.99
C SER A 229 -13.84 -22.96 -69.88
N GLN A 230 -14.74 -23.77 -69.33
CA GLN A 230 -15.91 -24.41 -69.93
C GLN A 230 -17.06 -24.53 -68.92
N GLN A 231 -18.23 -24.03 -69.30
CA GLN A 231 -19.50 -24.64 -68.93
C GLN A 231 -19.96 -25.45 -70.13
N LYS A 232 -20.05 -26.77 -69.97
CA LYS A 232 -21.07 -27.63 -70.55
C LYS A 232 -21.25 -28.83 -69.62
#